data_AF-A0A8H5DCC7-F1
#
_entry.id   AF-A0A8H5DCC7-F1
#
_cell.length_a   1.000
_cell.length_b   1.000
_cell.length_c   1.000
_cell.angle_alpha   90.00
_cell.angle_beta   90.00
_cell.angle_gamma   90.00
#
_symmetry.space_group_name_H-M   'P 1'
#
loop_
_entity.id
_entity.type
_entity.pdbx_description
1 polymer ?
#
loop_
_entity_poly.entity_id
_entity_poly.type
_entity_poly.pdbx_seq_one_letter_code
_entity_poly.pdbx_strand_id
1 'polypeptide(L)'
;MKHSKTHQASDEVPFLTDEERNGFACPKPRSRLERWVHILPYSGMMNIALLLVLFATWTLKGQDMNKAYIPNQIYSPAQAAVEYETVVFSGGLREETSKFRGSSKDVDAHWDELYNQVLISEITAESAANLPNATTPFTNDTSHYVVELDVFHQLHCLNMLRKLVYPHVYEMDLTSTSDEAADNIFHMEHCYEQLRQSLQCSSDISTIYWEWSEKRQRMFGNVRTTHTCKNFEKIRGWAVEHKAQTDLDFYKYVKGAPILQE
;
A
#
# COMPACT_ATOMS: atom_id res chain seq x y z
N MET A 1 -30.16 119.53 -0.05
CA MET A 1 -29.35 118.29 0.01
C MET A 1 -30.29 117.13 0.28
N LYS A 2 -30.25 116.11 -0.61
CA LYS A 2 -30.87 114.77 -0.59
C LYS A 2 -32.41 114.61 -0.70
N HIS A 3 -32.79 114.07 -1.87
CA HIS A 3 -34.07 113.47 -2.24
C HIS A 3 -34.31 112.14 -1.52
N SER A 4 -35.59 111.81 -1.28
CA SER A 4 -36.06 110.45 -0.99
C SER A 4 -37.19 110.09 -1.97
N LYS A 5 -37.08 108.92 -2.61
CA LYS A 5 -38.11 108.31 -3.46
C LYS A 5 -38.56 106.98 -2.84
N THR A 6 -39.88 106.82 -2.83
CA THR A 6 -40.76 105.64 -2.92
C THR A 6 -40.14 104.24 -3.07
N HIS A 7 -40.78 103.23 -2.47
CA HIS A 7 -41.07 101.95 -3.14
C HIS A 7 -42.33 101.26 -2.56
N GLN A 8 -43.12 100.71 -3.47
CA GLN A 8 -44.41 100.03 -3.31
C GLN A 8 -44.17 98.51 -3.26
N ALA A 9 -44.87 97.80 -2.37
CA ALA A 9 -44.78 96.35 -2.21
C ALA A 9 -45.62 95.63 -3.29
N SER A 10 -45.06 94.57 -3.89
CA SER A 10 -45.76 93.63 -4.77
C SER A 10 -45.95 92.30 -4.03
N ASP A 11 -47.17 91.79 -4.04
CA ASP A 11 -47.54 90.47 -3.53
C ASP A 11 -47.03 89.37 -4.47
N GLU A 12 -46.19 88.46 -3.98
CA GLU A 12 -45.85 87.20 -4.65
C GLU A 12 -46.72 86.07 -4.08
N VAL A 13 -47.44 85.36 -4.97
CA VAL A 13 -48.23 84.18 -4.62
C VAL A 13 -47.38 82.92 -4.85
N PRO A 14 -47.32 81.94 -3.92
CA PRO A 14 -46.53 80.73 -4.11
C PRO A 14 -47.06 79.85 -5.25
N PHE A 15 -46.14 79.34 -6.07
CA PHE A 15 -46.45 78.61 -7.32
C PHE A 15 -47.00 77.19 -7.14
N LEU A 16 -47.01 76.60 -5.93
CA LEU A 16 -47.52 75.24 -5.69
C LEU A 16 -48.22 75.13 -4.34
N THR A 17 -49.29 74.35 -4.29
CA THR A 17 -50.02 74.03 -3.05
C THR A 17 -49.37 72.85 -2.30
N ASP A 18 -49.51 72.79 -0.98
CA ASP A 18 -48.90 71.73 -0.15
C ASP A 18 -49.36 70.31 -0.53
N GLU A 19 -50.52 70.16 -1.17
CA GLU A 19 -51.01 68.90 -1.71
C GLU A 19 -50.19 68.41 -2.91
N GLU A 20 -49.76 69.30 -3.81
CA GLU A 20 -48.94 68.96 -4.97
C GLU A 20 -47.50 68.58 -4.59
N ARG A 21 -47.00 69.09 -3.46
CA ARG A 21 -45.69 68.70 -2.90
C ARG A 21 -45.69 67.27 -2.35
N ASN A 22 -46.82 66.79 -1.84
CA ASN A 22 -46.95 65.46 -1.24
C ASN A 22 -47.20 64.34 -2.26
N GLY A 23 -47.60 64.66 -3.49
CA GLY A 23 -47.79 63.69 -4.58
C GLY A 23 -46.50 63.10 -5.17
N PHE A 24 -45.34 63.71 -4.91
CA PHE A 24 -44.03 63.31 -5.42
C PHE A 24 -43.11 62.68 -4.35
N ALA A 25 -43.67 62.01 -3.34
CA ALA A 25 -42.87 61.26 -2.37
C ALA A 25 -42.17 60.07 -3.07
N CYS A 26 -40.87 60.21 -3.31
CA CYS A 26 -40.02 59.14 -3.85
C CYS A 26 -40.13 57.90 -2.91
N PRO A 27 -40.35 56.68 -3.45
CA PRO A 27 -40.40 55.48 -2.62
C PRO A 27 -39.14 55.38 -1.77
N LYS A 28 -39.27 55.29 -0.44
CA LYS A 28 -38.11 55.08 0.44
C LYS A 28 -37.37 53.83 -0.06
N PRO A 29 -36.08 53.90 -0.41
CA PRO A 29 -35.36 52.73 -0.86
C PRO A 29 -35.40 51.69 0.26
N ARG A 30 -35.90 50.47 -0.03
CA ARG A 30 -35.80 49.34 0.91
C ARG A 30 -34.35 49.27 1.38
N SER A 31 -34.15 49.39 2.69
CA SER A 31 -32.79 49.48 3.23
C SER A 31 -32.03 48.24 2.79
N ARG A 32 -30.80 48.41 2.28
CA ARG A 32 -29.95 47.26 1.91
C ARG A 32 -29.87 46.24 3.06
N LEU A 33 -29.98 46.72 4.31
CA LEU A 33 -29.99 45.97 5.55
C LEU A 33 -31.07 44.86 5.59
N GLU A 34 -32.32 45.13 5.21
CA GLU A 34 -33.41 44.13 5.22
C GLU A 34 -33.14 42.97 4.26
N ARG A 35 -32.49 43.25 3.12
CA ARG A 35 -32.11 42.21 2.15
C ARG A 35 -31.05 41.27 2.70
N TRP A 36 -30.07 41.80 3.45
CA TRP A 36 -28.99 40.98 4.02
C TRP A 36 -29.45 40.13 5.20
N VAL A 37 -30.41 40.61 6.00
CA VAL A 37 -30.99 39.86 7.14
C VAL A 37 -31.58 38.52 6.70
N HIS A 38 -32.17 38.45 5.51
CA HIS A 38 -32.71 37.20 4.97
C HIS A 38 -31.67 36.32 4.27
N ILE A 39 -30.55 36.86 3.77
CA ILE A 39 -29.55 36.10 2.98
C ILE A 39 -28.44 35.52 3.86
N LEU A 40 -28.01 36.26 4.88
CA LEU A 40 -26.95 35.86 5.81
C LEU A 40 -27.18 34.50 6.51
N PRO A 41 -28.38 34.17 7.03
CA PRO A 41 -28.60 32.88 7.69
C PRO A 41 -28.49 31.70 6.71
N TYR A 42 -29.01 31.82 5.49
CA TYR A 42 -28.87 30.77 4.47
C TYR A 42 -27.42 30.61 4.00
N SER A 43 -26.68 31.72 3.85
CA SER A 43 -25.25 31.68 3.58
C SER A 43 -24.48 31.01 4.72
N GLY A 44 -24.80 31.35 5.98
CA GLY A 44 -24.22 30.71 7.16
C GLY A 44 -24.50 29.20 7.20
N MET A 45 -25.75 28.79 7.00
CA MET A 45 -26.13 27.37 6.91
C MET A 45 -25.40 26.63 5.80
N MET A 46 -25.26 27.24 4.61
CA MET A 46 -24.56 26.63 3.49
C MET A 46 -23.06 26.47 3.77
N ASN A 47 -22.43 27.48 4.39
CA ASN A 47 -21.03 27.37 4.82
C ASN A 47 -20.84 26.30 5.90
N ILE A 48 -21.75 26.20 6.87
CA ILE A 48 -21.71 25.15 7.90
C ILE A 48 -21.87 23.76 7.26
N ALA A 49 -22.82 23.58 6.34
CA ALA A 49 -22.99 22.32 5.62
C ALA A 49 -21.74 21.95 4.81
N LEU A 50 -21.12 22.92 4.12
CA LEU A 50 -19.85 22.75 3.43
C LEU A 50 -18.73 22.32 4.39
N LEU A 51 -18.59 22.98 5.54
CA LEU A 51 -17.60 22.62 6.55
C LEU A 51 -17.84 21.23 7.13
N LEU A 52 -19.10 20.82 7.33
CA LEU A 52 -19.43 19.47 7.80
C LEU A 52 -19.11 18.40 6.74
N VAL A 53 -19.36 18.67 5.45
CA VAL A 53 -18.98 17.77 4.35
C VAL A 53 -17.46 17.68 4.22
N LEU A 54 -16.75 18.81 4.31
CA LEU A 54 -15.28 18.84 4.29
C LEU A 54 -14.69 18.12 5.50
N PHE A 55 -15.27 18.28 6.69
CA PHE A 55 -14.85 17.56 7.87
C PHE A 55 -15.14 16.06 7.75
N ALA A 56 -16.34 15.67 7.29
CA ALA A 56 -16.69 14.26 7.08
C ALA A 56 -15.77 13.59 6.05
N THR A 57 -15.51 14.26 4.92
CA THR A 57 -14.57 13.76 3.90
C THR A 57 -13.13 13.72 4.41
N TRP A 58 -12.71 14.69 5.22
CA TRP A 58 -11.40 14.66 5.88
C TRP A 58 -11.28 13.51 6.89
N THR A 59 -12.33 13.24 7.68
CA THR A 59 -12.35 12.11 8.61
C THR A 59 -12.40 10.77 7.88
N LEU A 60 -13.20 10.65 6.82
CA LEU A 60 -13.29 9.42 6.02
C LEU A 60 -11.99 9.15 5.24
N LYS A 61 -11.30 10.19 4.76
CA LYS A 61 -10.02 10.08 4.07
C LYS A 61 -8.84 9.92 5.03
N GLY A 62 -8.93 10.51 6.23
CA GLY A 62 -7.93 10.40 7.29
C GLY A 62 -7.92 9.04 8.01
N GLN A 63 -8.96 8.23 7.83
CA GLN A 63 -9.03 6.88 8.40
C GLN A 63 -8.23 5.82 7.62
N ASP A 64 -7.81 6.07 6.38
CA ASP A 64 -7.03 5.10 5.59
C ASP A 64 -5.53 5.44 5.50
N MET A 65 -5.01 6.24 6.45
CA MET A 65 -3.58 6.57 6.54
C MET A 65 -2.67 5.35 6.85
N ASN A 66 -3.27 4.22 7.24
CA ASN A 66 -2.56 2.95 7.46
C ASN A 66 -2.38 2.11 6.19
N LYS A 67 -3.08 2.43 5.09
CA LYS A 67 -2.80 1.79 3.80
C LYS A 67 -1.78 2.63 3.06
N ALA A 68 -0.53 2.17 3.07
CA ALA A 68 0.50 2.74 2.21
C ALA A 68 0.00 2.70 0.76
N TYR A 69 -0.15 3.87 0.14
CA TYR A 69 -0.51 3.97 -1.27
C TYR A 69 0.65 3.42 -2.12
N ILE A 70 0.40 2.36 -2.86
CA ILE A 70 1.37 1.77 -3.79
C ILE A 70 0.99 2.22 -5.22
N PRO A 71 1.74 3.13 -5.85
CA PRO A 71 1.46 3.52 -7.22
C PRO A 71 1.66 2.33 -8.17
N ASN A 72 0.80 2.21 -9.18
CA ASN A 72 0.84 1.15 -10.20
C ASN A 72 0.82 -0.28 -9.63
N GLN A 73 0.08 -0.47 -8.55
CA GLN A 73 -0.09 -1.77 -7.91
C GLN A 73 -0.70 -2.79 -8.88
N ILE A 74 -0.02 -3.93 -9.04
CA ILE A 74 -0.56 -5.08 -9.77
C ILE A 74 -1.59 -5.82 -8.91
N TYR A 75 -2.51 -6.52 -9.55
CA TYR A 75 -3.44 -7.39 -8.84
C TYR A 75 -2.70 -8.59 -8.23
N SER A 76 -3.02 -8.91 -6.98
CA SER A 76 -2.63 -10.14 -6.28
C SER A 76 -3.84 -10.66 -5.50
N PRO A 77 -4.11 -11.97 -5.50
CA PRO A 77 -5.22 -12.52 -4.74
C PRO A 77 -5.02 -12.40 -3.21
N ALA A 78 -3.78 -12.24 -2.75
CA ALA A 78 -3.43 -12.02 -1.35
C ALA A 78 -3.44 -10.53 -0.92
N GLN A 79 -3.95 -9.64 -1.77
CA GLN A 79 -3.82 -8.20 -1.54
C GLN A 79 -4.46 -7.72 -0.23
N ALA A 80 -5.56 -8.35 0.19
CA ALA A 80 -6.25 -8.02 1.43
C ALA A 80 -5.46 -8.40 2.69
N ALA A 81 -4.49 -9.31 2.59
CA ALA A 81 -3.65 -9.74 3.70
C ALA A 81 -2.49 -8.78 4.00
N VAL A 82 -2.28 -7.76 3.16
CA VAL A 82 -1.19 -6.80 3.34
C VAL A 82 -1.53 -5.83 4.48
N GLU A 83 -0.91 -6.07 5.61
CA GLU A 83 -0.78 -5.13 6.72
C GLU A 83 0.70 -4.79 6.90
N TYR A 84 1.01 -3.62 7.48
CA TYR A 84 2.39 -3.22 7.76
C TYR A 84 2.64 -3.23 9.27
N GLU A 85 3.84 -3.63 9.66
CA GLU A 85 4.29 -3.62 11.04
C GLU A 85 5.74 -3.16 11.15
N THR A 86 6.11 -2.69 12.34
CA THR A 86 7.49 -2.32 12.64
C THR A 86 8.19 -3.49 13.31
N VAL A 87 9.31 -3.93 12.73
CA VAL A 87 10.09 -5.07 13.22
C VAL A 87 11.52 -4.63 13.48
N VAL A 88 12.09 -5.03 14.61
CA VAL A 88 13.52 -4.91 14.87
C VAL A 88 14.18 -6.22 14.48
N PHE A 89 15.06 -6.19 13.49
CA PHE A 89 15.75 -7.41 13.07
C PHE A 89 16.71 -7.88 14.17
N SER A 90 16.73 -9.18 14.45
CA SER A 90 17.83 -9.77 15.21
C SER A 90 19.09 -9.66 14.34
N GLY A 91 20.17 -9.10 14.87
CA GLY A 91 21.41 -8.84 14.13
C GLY A 91 22.09 -10.11 13.61
N GLY A 92 21.59 -11.29 13.98
CA GLY A 92 22.05 -12.57 13.46
C GLY A 92 23.51 -12.84 13.82
N LEU A 93 24.02 -12.20 14.87
CA LEU A 93 25.40 -12.38 15.31
C LEU A 93 25.56 -13.73 16.04
N ARG A 94 26.79 -14.16 16.30
CA ARG A 94 27.08 -15.47 16.91
C ARG A 94 26.34 -15.74 18.22
N GLU A 95 26.06 -14.69 18.99
CA GLU A 95 25.39 -14.76 20.29
C GLU A 95 23.85 -14.75 20.18
N GLU A 96 23.30 -14.36 19.03
CA GLU A 96 21.87 -14.37 18.75
C GLU A 96 21.52 -15.61 17.89
N THR A 97 20.87 -16.61 18.51
CA THR A 97 20.47 -17.85 17.84
C THR A 97 19.02 -17.78 17.38
N SER A 98 18.78 -18.03 16.09
CA SER A 98 17.45 -18.19 15.49
C SER A 98 17.14 -19.66 15.27
N LYS A 99 15.87 -20.06 15.41
CA LYS A 99 15.37 -21.42 15.13
C LYS A 99 15.53 -21.86 13.66
N PHE A 100 15.82 -20.91 12.78
CA PHE A 100 16.04 -21.15 11.34
C PHE A 100 17.51 -21.33 10.96
N ARG A 101 18.45 -21.25 11.92
CA ARG A 101 19.89 -21.38 11.70
C ARG A 101 20.39 -22.79 12.02
N GLY A 102 21.25 -23.34 11.16
CA GLY A 102 21.86 -24.66 11.37
C GLY A 102 21.41 -25.67 10.31
N SER A 103 21.70 -26.94 10.57
CA SER A 103 21.39 -28.09 9.71
C SER A 103 20.74 -29.26 10.45
N SER A 104 20.24 -29.03 11.67
CA SER A 104 19.52 -30.07 12.42
C SER A 104 18.13 -30.32 11.85
N LYS A 105 17.57 -31.51 12.10
CA LYS A 105 16.19 -31.86 11.71
C LYS A 105 15.14 -30.86 12.22
N ASP A 106 15.32 -30.34 13.44
CA ASP A 106 14.40 -29.34 14.00
C ASP A 106 14.42 -28.04 13.18
N VAL A 107 15.59 -27.63 12.68
CA VAL A 107 15.72 -26.46 11.79
C VAL A 107 14.99 -26.72 10.47
N ASP A 108 15.16 -27.91 9.90
CA ASP A 108 14.45 -28.30 8.67
C ASP A 108 12.92 -28.29 8.87
N ALA A 109 12.42 -28.76 10.02
CA ALA A 109 11.00 -28.70 10.35
C ALA A 109 10.48 -27.26 10.46
N HIS A 110 11.26 -26.35 11.04
CA HIS A 110 10.88 -24.93 11.08
C HIS A 110 10.81 -24.30 9.68
N TRP A 111 11.73 -24.66 8.78
CA TRP A 111 11.67 -24.20 7.38
C TRP A 111 10.49 -24.81 6.62
N ASP A 112 10.17 -26.08 6.87
CA ASP A 112 9.02 -26.76 6.28
C ASP A 112 7.69 -26.08 6.67
N GLU A 113 7.52 -25.78 7.95
CA GLU A 113 6.37 -25.03 8.48
C GLU A 113 6.31 -23.59 7.95
N LEU A 114 7.47 -22.96 7.74
CA LEU A 114 7.56 -21.56 7.33
C LEU A 114 7.03 -21.34 5.92
N TYR A 115 7.38 -22.19 4.97
CA TYR A 115 7.04 -21.99 3.55
C TYR A 115 6.61 -23.26 2.82
N ASN A 116 7.22 -24.43 3.07
CA ASN A 116 7.05 -25.60 2.22
C ASN A 116 5.61 -26.15 2.26
N GLN A 117 5.01 -26.15 3.45
CA GLN A 117 3.62 -26.61 3.64
C GLN A 117 2.57 -25.72 2.99
N VAL A 118 2.92 -24.49 2.61
CA VAL A 118 2.01 -23.47 2.04
C VAL A 118 2.52 -22.91 0.72
N LEU A 119 3.50 -23.58 0.11
CA LEU A 119 4.20 -23.14 -1.10
C LEU A 119 3.20 -22.91 -2.25
N ILE A 120 2.32 -23.89 -2.46
CA ILE A 120 1.33 -23.87 -3.53
C ILE A 120 -0.04 -23.51 -2.97
N SER A 121 -0.64 -22.48 -3.55
CA SER A 121 -1.98 -21.99 -3.25
C SER A 121 -2.93 -22.25 -4.42
N GLU A 122 -4.21 -22.30 -4.08
CA GLU A 122 -5.35 -22.51 -4.95
C GLU A 122 -6.23 -21.26 -4.95
N ILE A 123 -6.57 -20.77 -6.13
CA ILE A 123 -7.43 -19.60 -6.30
C ILE A 123 -8.58 -19.89 -7.25
N THR A 124 -9.63 -19.08 -7.18
CA THR A 124 -10.78 -19.20 -8.08
C THR A 124 -10.44 -18.76 -9.50
N ALA A 125 -11.18 -19.27 -10.49
CA ALA A 125 -11.09 -18.82 -11.88
C ALA A 125 -11.25 -17.28 -12.04
N GLU A 126 -12.12 -16.65 -11.24
CA GLU A 126 -12.28 -15.20 -11.23
C GLU A 126 -11.00 -14.47 -10.78
N SER A 127 -10.38 -14.95 -9.72
CA SER A 127 -9.10 -14.38 -9.24
C SER A 127 -7.99 -14.59 -10.28
N ALA A 128 -7.94 -15.78 -10.89
CA ALA A 128 -6.97 -16.11 -11.93
C ALA A 128 -7.10 -15.21 -13.16
N ALA A 129 -8.33 -14.86 -13.57
CA ALA A 129 -8.59 -13.98 -14.71
C ALA A 129 -8.09 -12.54 -14.50
N ASN A 130 -7.91 -12.12 -13.25
CA ASN A 130 -7.40 -10.78 -12.91
C ASN A 130 -5.86 -10.74 -12.79
N LEU A 131 -5.18 -11.87 -12.86
CA LEU A 131 -3.72 -11.92 -12.78
C LEU A 131 -3.08 -11.26 -14.02
N PRO A 132 -1.92 -10.60 -13.86
CA PRO A 132 -1.19 -10.04 -15.00
C PRO A 132 -0.66 -11.12 -15.96
N ASN A 133 -0.42 -12.33 -15.45
CA ASN A 133 0.03 -13.48 -16.22
C ASN A 133 -0.93 -14.65 -16.01
N ALA A 134 -1.29 -15.34 -17.09
CA ALA A 134 -2.12 -16.53 -17.02
C ALA A 134 -1.43 -17.64 -16.22
N THR A 135 -2.22 -18.45 -15.53
CA THR A 135 -1.74 -19.59 -14.74
C THR A 135 -2.52 -20.87 -15.03
N THR A 136 -2.04 -21.99 -14.51
CA THR A 136 -2.52 -23.34 -14.81
C THR A 136 -3.70 -23.72 -13.91
N PRO A 137 -4.80 -24.27 -14.45
CA PRO A 137 -5.87 -24.87 -13.64
C PRO A 137 -5.42 -26.21 -13.02
N PHE A 138 -6.04 -26.62 -11.91
CA PHE A 138 -5.75 -27.94 -11.33
C PHE A 138 -6.25 -29.08 -12.23
N THR A 139 -5.50 -30.19 -12.24
CA THR A 139 -5.82 -31.37 -13.06
C THR A 139 -7.17 -32.00 -12.71
N ASN A 140 -7.50 -32.03 -11.41
CA ASN A 140 -8.72 -32.68 -10.90
C ASN A 140 -9.89 -31.72 -10.76
N ASP A 141 -9.64 -30.41 -10.75
CA ASP A 141 -10.66 -29.36 -10.65
C ASP A 141 -10.26 -28.14 -11.48
N THR A 142 -10.86 -28.01 -12.66
CA THR A 142 -10.56 -26.89 -13.57
C THR A 142 -11.24 -25.58 -13.17
N SER A 143 -12.02 -25.55 -12.09
CA SER A 143 -12.58 -24.31 -11.53
C SER A 143 -11.60 -23.56 -10.62
N HIS A 144 -10.50 -24.24 -10.27
CA HIS A 144 -9.46 -23.75 -9.41
C HIS A 144 -8.11 -23.70 -10.14
N TYR A 145 -7.28 -22.73 -9.75
CA TYR A 145 -6.04 -22.38 -10.43
C TYR A 145 -4.87 -22.34 -9.47
N VAL A 146 -3.72 -22.82 -9.95
CA VAL A 146 -2.47 -22.92 -9.22
C VAL A 146 -1.81 -21.56 -9.18
N VAL A 147 -1.43 -21.10 -8.00
CA VAL A 147 -0.51 -19.96 -7.84
C VAL A 147 0.44 -20.20 -6.68
N GLU A 148 1.53 -19.47 -6.69
CA GLU A 148 2.44 -19.37 -5.56
C GLU A 148 2.64 -17.90 -5.24
N LEU A 149 2.62 -17.54 -3.95
CA LEU A 149 3.11 -16.22 -3.57
C LEU A 149 4.63 -16.24 -3.60
N ASP A 150 5.21 -15.32 -4.36
CA ASP A 150 6.65 -15.26 -4.64
C ASP A 150 7.54 -15.25 -3.38
N VAL A 151 7.04 -14.76 -2.24
CA VAL A 151 7.75 -14.81 -0.95
C VAL A 151 8.08 -16.24 -0.49
N PHE A 152 7.24 -17.24 -0.80
CA PHE A 152 7.52 -18.62 -0.44
C PHE A 152 8.56 -19.26 -1.36
N HIS A 153 8.56 -18.91 -2.65
CA HIS A 153 9.63 -19.28 -3.58
C HIS A 153 10.97 -18.66 -3.16
N GLN A 154 10.95 -17.38 -2.74
CA GLN A 154 12.13 -16.71 -2.19
C GLN A 154 12.64 -17.41 -0.92
N LEU A 155 11.75 -17.82 -0.01
CA LEU A 155 12.12 -18.59 1.18
C LEU A 155 12.65 -19.99 0.82
N HIS A 156 12.11 -20.64 -0.21
CA HIS A 156 12.66 -21.87 -0.78
C HIS A 156 14.10 -21.66 -1.25
N CYS A 157 14.35 -20.65 -2.10
CA CYS A 157 15.68 -20.31 -2.60
C CYS A 157 16.65 -19.99 -1.45
N LEU A 158 16.22 -19.22 -0.45
CA LEU A 158 17.04 -18.91 0.72
C LEU A 158 17.37 -20.16 1.55
N ASN A 159 16.42 -21.09 1.68
CA ASN A 159 16.64 -22.36 2.36
C ASN A 159 17.62 -23.25 1.60
N MET A 160 17.59 -23.25 0.26
CA MET A 160 18.58 -23.94 -0.57
C MET A 160 19.99 -23.39 -0.34
N LEU A 161 20.15 -22.06 -0.33
CA LEU A 161 21.42 -21.41 0.01
C LEU A 161 21.89 -21.74 1.44
N ARG A 162 20.96 -21.81 2.41
CA ARG A 162 21.28 -22.29 3.77
C ARG A 162 21.84 -23.71 3.74
N LYS A 163 21.25 -24.61 2.96
CA LYS A 163 21.70 -26.01 2.88
C LYS A 163 23.10 -26.12 2.26
N LEU A 164 23.44 -25.26 1.29
CA LEU A 164 24.78 -25.26 0.66
C LEU A 164 25.94 -25.08 1.64
N VAL A 165 25.75 -24.35 2.74
CA VAL A 165 26.83 -24.17 3.73
C VAL A 165 27.02 -25.40 4.65
N TYR A 166 26.23 -26.47 4.45
CA TYR A 166 26.31 -27.73 5.17
C TYR A 166 26.40 -28.94 4.22
N PRO A 167 27.44 -29.03 3.38
CA PRO A 167 27.55 -30.07 2.34
C PRO A 167 27.66 -31.50 2.91
N HIS A 168 28.06 -31.65 4.17
CA HIS A 168 28.11 -32.94 4.86
C HIS A 168 26.73 -33.44 5.35
N VAL A 169 25.71 -32.59 5.31
CA VAL A 169 24.34 -32.92 5.73
C VAL A 169 23.42 -32.94 4.52
N TYR A 170 23.58 -31.98 3.62
CA TYR A 170 22.82 -31.88 2.39
C TYR A 170 23.78 -32.06 1.22
N GLU A 171 23.83 -33.29 0.72
CA GLU A 171 24.64 -33.62 -0.46
C GLU A 171 24.02 -32.94 -1.68
N MET A 172 24.80 -32.09 -2.33
CA MET A 172 24.47 -31.45 -3.59
C MET A 172 25.76 -31.33 -4.39
N ASP A 173 25.82 -32.03 -5.51
CA ASP A 173 26.97 -31.93 -6.38
C ASP A 173 26.91 -30.62 -7.16
N LEU A 174 27.93 -29.78 -6.95
CA LEU A 174 28.14 -28.51 -7.64
C LEU A 174 29.53 -28.45 -8.30
N THR A 175 30.26 -29.56 -8.31
CA THR A 175 31.69 -29.55 -8.63
C THR A 175 32.09 -30.55 -9.69
N SER A 176 31.30 -31.61 -9.90
CA SER A 176 31.56 -32.55 -10.98
C SER A 176 31.16 -31.97 -12.34
N THR A 177 31.51 -32.71 -13.40
CA THR A 177 31.10 -32.43 -14.77
C THR A 177 29.87 -33.23 -15.19
N SER A 178 29.06 -33.69 -14.24
CA SER A 178 27.83 -34.43 -14.52
C SER A 178 26.69 -33.49 -14.93
N ASP A 179 25.68 -34.02 -15.62
CA ASP A 179 24.46 -33.27 -15.95
C ASP A 179 23.73 -32.85 -14.66
N GLU A 180 23.72 -33.69 -13.62
CA GLU A 180 23.15 -33.36 -12.30
C GLU A 180 23.85 -32.14 -11.67
N ALA A 181 25.17 -32.08 -11.74
CA ALA A 181 25.92 -30.93 -11.24
C ALA A 181 25.60 -29.66 -12.05
N ALA A 182 25.44 -29.78 -13.37
CA ALA A 182 25.03 -28.66 -14.22
C ALA A 182 23.62 -28.16 -13.86
N ASP A 183 22.66 -29.06 -13.66
CA ASP A 183 21.30 -28.73 -13.26
C ASP A 183 21.24 -28.08 -11.86
N ASN A 184 22.01 -28.61 -10.90
CA ASN A 184 22.11 -28.04 -9.56
C ASN A 184 22.70 -26.63 -9.60
N ILE A 185 23.76 -26.41 -10.40
CA ILE A 185 24.34 -25.08 -10.60
C ILE A 185 23.30 -24.15 -11.19
N PHE A 186 22.65 -24.52 -12.30
CA PHE A 186 21.61 -23.71 -12.94
C PHE A 186 20.50 -23.33 -11.95
N HIS A 187 20.03 -24.29 -11.13
CA HIS A 187 19.03 -24.02 -10.11
C HIS A 187 19.54 -23.02 -9.06
N MET A 188 20.80 -23.12 -8.63
CA MET A 188 21.38 -22.14 -7.70
C MET A 188 21.56 -20.77 -8.34
N GLU A 189 21.89 -20.69 -9.62
CA GLU A 189 21.96 -19.45 -10.38
C GLU A 189 20.61 -18.74 -10.43
N HIS A 190 19.55 -19.48 -10.75
CA HIS A 190 18.18 -18.98 -10.67
C HIS A 190 17.81 -18.54 -9.25
N CYS A 191 18.18 -19.31 -8.22
CA CYS A 191 17.85 -19.00 -6.84
C CYS A 191 18.41 -17.64 -6.41
N TYR A 192 19.71 -17.39 -6.63
CA TYR A 192 20.29 -16.11 -6.22
C TYR A 192 19.82 -14.94 -7.10
N GLU A 193 19.49 -15.17 -8.38
CA GLU A 193 18.93 -14.13 -9.24
C GLU A 193 17.50 -13.74 -8.85
N GLN A 194 16.66 -14.71 -8.47
CA GLN A 194 15.33 -14.42 -7.93
C GLN A 194 15.39 -13.66 -6.62
N LEU A 195 16.30 -14.05 -5.71
CA LEU A 195 16.52 -13.33 -4.47
C LEU A 195 17.03 -11.90 -4.72
N ARG A 196 17.96 -11.71 -5.67
CA ARG A 196 18.46 -10.37 -6.04
C ARG A 196 17.32 -9.49 -6.55
N GLN A 197 16.49 -10.00 -7.47
CA GLN A 197 15.36 -9.26 -8.02
C GLN A 197 14.33 -8.90 -6.93
N SER A 198 14.00 -9.82 -6.04
CA SER A 198 13.11 -9.55 -4.90
C SER A 198 13.64 -8.46 -3.98
N LEU A 199 14.92 -8.52 -3.61
CA LEU A 199 15.56 -7.52 -2.75
C LEU A 199 15.54 -6.13 -3.40
N GLN A 200 15.77 -6.05 -4.72
CA GLN A 200 15.68 -4.78 -5.45
C GLN A 200 14.23 -4.28 -5.58
N CYS A 201 13.27 -5.18 -5.81
CA CYS A 201 11.85 -4.84 -5.88
C CYS A 201 11.33 -4.29 -4.55
N SER A 202 11.71 -4.93 -3.44
CA SER A 202 11.26 -4.57 -2.10
C SER A 202 12.07 -3.45 -1.45
N SER A 203 13.28 -3.18 -1.95
CA SER A 203 14.24 -2.12 -1.55
C SER A 203 13.96 -1.51 -0.18
N ASP A 204 14.48 -2.15 0.87
CA ASP A 204 14.39 -1.64 2.22
C ASP A 204 15.34 -0.45 2.42
N ILE A 205 14.77 0.72 2.70
CA ILE A 205 15.50 1.97 2.92
C ILE A 205 15.86 2.23 4.39
N SER A 206 15.58 1.27 5.28
CA SER A 206 15.98 1.34 6.69
C SER A 206 17.50 1.39 6.82
N THR A 207 18.01 2.24 7.69
CA THR A 207 19.44 2.51 7.75
C THR A 207 20.16 1.59 8.74
N ILE A 208 21.28 1.03 8.28
CA ILE A 208 22.27 0.43 9.16
C ILE A 208 23.06 1.57 9.78
N TYR A 209 22.99 1.72 11.10
CA TYR A 209 23.82 2.68 11.82
C TYR A 209 25.19 2.07 12.14
N TRP A 210 26.19 2.93 12.28
CA TRP A 210 27.57 2.52 12.54
C TRP A 210 27.98 2.91 13.95
N GLU A 211 28.62 1.99 14.65
CA GLU A 211 29.07 2.15 16.04
C GLU A 211 30.55 1.78 16.19
N TRP A 212 31.24 2.39 17.15
CA TRP A 212 32.60 2.03 17.51
C TRP A 212 32.59 0.85 18.48
N SER A 213 33.28 -0.24 18.14
CA SER A 213 33.48 -1.35 19.07
C SER A 213 34.81 -1.18 19.80
N GLU A 214 34.78 -0.84 21.09
CA GLU A 214 36.00 -0.75 21.90
C GLU A 214 36.73 -2.09 21.96
N LYS A 215 36.02 -3.21 22.08
CA LYS A 215 36.62 -4.55 22.10
C LYS A 215 37.36 -4.89 20.80
N ARG A 216 36.85 -4.44 19.65
CA ARG A 216 37.42 -4.75 18.32
C ARG A 216 38.27 -3.60 17.74
N GLN A 217 38.31 -2.45 18.41
CA GLN A 217 39.00 -1.23 17.99
C GLN A 217 38.70 -0.83 16.53
N ARG A 218 37.41 -0.92 16.13
CA ARG A 218 36.95 -0.55 14.78
C ARG A 218 35.47 -0.16 14.76
N MET A 219 35.07 0.56 13.72
CA MET A 219 33.67 0.78 13.39
C MET A 219 33.00 -0.51 12.88
N PHE A 220 31.73 -0.71 13.23
CA PHE A 220 30.92 -1.82 12.76
C PHE A 220 29.50 -1.34 12.44
N GLY A 221 28.94 -1.80 11.31
CA GLY A 221 27.55 -1.54 10.96
C GLY A 221 26.63 -2.46 11.77
N ASN A 222 25.78 -1.88 12.61
CA ASN A 222 24.84 -2.63 13.42
C ASN A 222 23.53 -2.83 12.66
N VAL A 223 23.30 -4.09 12.25
CA VAL A 223 22.14 -4.49 11.46
C VAL A 223 20.90 -4.77 12.32
N ARG A 224 21.00 -4.65 13.64
CA ARG A 224 19.85 -4.63 14.56
C ARG A 224 19.18 -3.25 14.50
N THR A 225 18.56 -2.98 13.37
CA THR A 225 17.84 -1.73 13.10
C THR A 225 16.35 -2.01 12.98
N THR A 226 15.57 -0.94 12.97
CA THR A 226 14.12 -0.97 12.91
C THR A 226 13.68 -0.86 11.46
N HIS A 227 12.78 -1.74 11.04
CA HIS A 227 12.28 -1.85 9.67
C HIS A 227 10.76 -1.72 9.66
N THR A 228 10.21 -1.22 8.55
CA THR A 228 8.77 -1.31 8.25
C THR A 228 8.57 -2.46 7.28
N CYS A 229 7.93 -3.52 7.74
CA CYS A 229 7.73 -4.76 6.99
C CYS A 229 6.25 -4.98 6.69
N LYS A 230 5.96 -5.74 5.63
CA LYS A 230 4.64 -6.36 5.52
C LYS A 230 4.53 -7.42 6.61
N ASN A 231 3.38 -7.51 7.27
CA ASN A 231 3.13 -8.52 8.29
C ASN A 231 3.14 -9.90 7.62
N PHE A 232 4.21 -10.65 7.88
CA PHE A 232 4.44 -11.92 7.22
C PHE A 232 3.42 -12.98 7.66
N GLU A 233 3.00 -12.97 8.93
CA GLU A 233 2.03 -13.94 9.45
C GLU A 233 0.63 -13.75 8.83
N LYS A 234 0.24 -12.52 8.48
CA LYS A 234 -1.01 -12.27 7.74
C LYS A 234 -0.94 -12.83 6.32
N ILE A 235 0.18 -12.61 5.62
CA ILE A 235 0.42 -13.15 4.28
C ILE A 235 0.48 -14.67 4.31
N ARG A 236 1.16 -15.26 5.30
CA ARG A 236 1.20 -16.70 5.51
C ARG A 236 -0.17 -17.27 5.88
N GLY A 237 -0.94 -16.57 6.70
CA GLY A 237 -2.32 -16.93 7.02
C GLY A 237 -3.18 -17.06 5.77
N TRP A 238 -3.08 -16.11 4.84
CA TRP A 238 -3.74 -16.21 3.54
C TRP A 238 -3.33 -17.48 2.77
N ALA A 239 -2.03 -17.79 2.74
CA ALA A 239 -1.53 -18.98 2.05
C ALA A 239 -1.96 -20.30 2.70
N VAL A 240 -2.10 -20.32 4.04
CA VAL A 240 -2.66 -21.46 4.77
C VAL A 240 -4.12 -21.69 4.39
N GLU A 241 -4.92 -20.62 4.33
CA GLU A 241 -6.35 -20.68 3.99
C GLU A 241 -6.58 -21.11 2.53
N HIS A 242 -5.65 -20.77 1.64
CA HIS A 242 -5.72 -21.05 0.21
C HIS A 242 -4.81 -22.20 -0.20
N LYS A 243 -4.30 -23.00 0.75
CA LYS A 243 -3.39 -24.10 0.43
C LYS A 243 -4.05 -25.06 -0.56
N ALA A 244 -3.30 -25.45 -1.59
CA ALA A 244 -3.73 -26.46 -2.53
C ALA A 244 -4.14 -27.75 -1.81
N GLN A 245 -5.36 -28.22 -2.07
CA GLN A 245 -5.91 -29.42 -1.43
C GLN A 245 -5.48 -30.72 -2.14
N THR A 246 -4.99 -30.59 -3.37
CA THR A 246 -4.55 -31.71 -4.20
C THR A 246 -3.11 -31.52 -4.65
N ASP A 247 -2.38 -32.63 -4.68
CA ASP A 247 -1.02 -32.64 -5.18
C ASP A 247 -0.98 -32.27 -6.67
N LEU A 248 0.03 -31.49 -7.05
CA LEU A 248 0.28 -31.16 -8.45
C LEU A 248 1.04 -32.29 -9.13
N ASP A 249 0.53 -32.73 -10.28
CA ASP A 249 1.25 -33.60 -11.19
C ASP A 249 2.00 -32.75 -12.22
N PHE A 250 3.27 -32.47 -11.94
CA PHE A 250 4.14 -31.66 -12.80
C PHE A 250 4.43 -32.30 -14.17
N TYR A 251 4.07 -33.56 -14.39
CA TYR A 251 4.33 -34.29 -15.63
C TYR A 251 3.09 -34.42 -16.52
N LYS A 252 1.94 -33.86 -16.11
CA LYS A 252 0.69 -33.96 -16.85
C LYS A 252 0.21 -32.61 -17.36
N TYR A 253 0.00 -32.53 -18.67
CA TYR A 253 -0.60 -31.36 -19.30
C TYR A 253 -2.07 -31.19 -18.89
N VAL A 254 -2.45 -29.96 -18.52
CA VAL A 254 -3.83 -29.57 -18.24
C VAL A 254 -4.32 -28.62 -19.32
N LYS A 255 -5.48 -28.94 -19.92
CA LYS A 255 -6.08 -28.10 -20.96
C LYS A 255 -6.34 -26.69 -20.42
N GLY A 256 -5.81 -25.68 -21.11
CA GLY A 256 -5.93 -24.27 -20.71
C GLY A 256 -4.73 -23.74 -19.93
N ALA A 257 -3.75 -24.59 -19.61
CA ALA A 257 -2.46 -24.13 -19.09
C ALA A 257 -1.70 -23.30 -20.14
N PRO A 258 -1.01 -22.22 -19.74
CA PRO A 258 -0.06 -21.53 -20.61
C PRO A 258 1.08 -22.50 -21.01
N ILE A 259 1.57 -22.36 -22.24
CA ILE A 259 2.67 -23.17 -22.78
C ILE A 259 3.92 -22.30 -22.77
N LEU A 260 4.97 -22.77 -22.07
CA LEU A 260 6.30 -22.19 -22.15
C LEU A 260 6.83 -22.39 -23.58
N GLN A 261 7.22 -21.30 -24.24
CA GLN A 261 7.92 -21.36 -25.52
C GLN A 261 9.42 -21.28 -25.21
N GLU A 262 10.15 -22.34 -25.53
CA GLU A 262 11.61 -22.43 -25.41
C GLU A 262 12.32 -21.71 -26.56
#